data_AF-A0A372GFE0-F1
#
_entry.id   AF-A0A372GFE0-F1
#
_cell.length_a   1.000
_cell.length_b   1.000
_cell.length_c   1.000
_cell.angle_alpha   90.00
_cell.angle_beta   90.00
_cell.angle_gamma   90.00
#
_symmetry.space_group_name_H-M   'P 1'
#
loop_
_entity.id
_entity.type
_entity.pdbx_description
1 polymer ?
#
loop_
_entity_poly.entity_id
_entity_poly.type
_entity_poly.pdbx_seq_one_letter_code
_entity_poly.pdbx_strand_id
1 'polypeptide(L)'
;MHPQSSPLRAGGVQTATEKWRFHCLRCLHVWEELYEARYCGDAVAWRLSGVAAQPPWVDRACRGCDGLWVKALPDGLVARRVTAK
;
A
#
# COMPACT_ATOMS: atom_id res chain seq x y z
N MET A 1 -35.82 16.63 0.89
CA MET A 1 -34.71 15.69 0.67
C MET A 1 -33.50 16.22 1.45
N HIS A 2 -33.10 15.55 2.53
CA HIS A 2 -31.91 15.91 3.29
C HIS A 2 -30.69 15.20 2.69
N PRO A 3 -29.59 15.88 2.35
CA PRO A 3 -28.34 15.20 2.08
C PRO A 3 -27.77 14.74 3.43
N GLN A 4 -27.59 13.41 3.55
CA GLN A 4 -26.96 12.77 4.69
C GLN A 4 -25.55 13.34 4.87
N SER A 5 -25.32 14.01 5.99
CA SER A 5 -24.00 14.42 6.45
C SER A 5 -23.15 13.17 6.71
N SER A 6 -22.14 12.97 5.85
CA SER A 6 -21.17 11.87 5.92
C SER A 6 -20.25 12.06 7.13
N PRO A 7 -20.17 11.12 8.10
CA PRO A 7 -19.36 11.30 9.30
C PRO A 7 -17.91 10.84 9.04
N LEU A 8 -17.14 11.63 8.29
CA LEU A 8 -15.68 11.46 8.20
C LEU A 8 -14.90 12.54 8.96
N ARG A 9 -15.55 13.26 9.88
CA ARG A 9 -14.89 14.21 10.80
C ARG A 9 -14.49 13.57 12.12
N ALA A 10 -13.90 12.38 12.08
CA ALA A 10 -13.11 11.86 13.19
C ALA A 10 -11.68 11.68 12.68
N GLY A 11 -10.77 12.56 13.12
CA GLY A 11 -9.35 12.58 12.75
C GLY A 11 -8.55 11.40 13.30
N GLY A 12 -9.06 10.18 13.12
CA GLY A 12 -8.37 8.94 13.44
C GLY A 12 -7.44 8.54 12.32
N VAL A 13 -6.29 7.99 12.70
CA VAL A 13 -5.35 7.37 11.75
C VAL A 13 -5.75 5.92 11.61
N GLN A 14 -5.91 5.46 10.37
CA GLN A 14 -6.08 4.03 10.09
C GLN A 14 -4.78 3.49 9.51
N THR A 15 -4.36 2.32 9.94
CA THR A 15 -3.24 1.59 9.34
C THR A 15 -3.71 0.25 8.80
N ALA A 16 -3.23 -0.12 7.62
CA ALA A 16 -3.43 -1.42 7.02
C ALA A 16 -2.08 -2.05 6.69
N THR A 17 -1.92 -3.33 6.99
CA THR A 17 -0.82 -4.14 6.47
C THR A 17 -1.34 -4.87 5.24
N GLU A 18 -0.74 -4.62 4.09
CA GLU A 18 -1.17 -5.14 2.79
C GLU A 18 -0.07 -5.99 2.18
N LYS A 19 -0.46 -7.16 1.67
CA LYS A 19 0.43 -8.02 0.91
C LYS A 19 0.38 -7.60 -0.55
N TRP A 20 1.57 -7.44 -1.14
CA TRP A 20 1.73 -7.07 -2.53
C TRP A 20 2.60 -8.08 -3.24
N ARG A 21 2.17 -8.48 -4.44
CA ARG A 21 2.92 -9.37 -5.32
C ARG A 21 3.44 -8.60 -6.53
N PHE A 22 4.70 -8.83 -6.87
CA PHE A 22 5.39 -8.17 -7.96
C PHE A 22 5.76 -9.17 -9.04
N HIS A 23 5.53 -8.81 -10.30
CA HIS A 23 5.84 -9.62 -11.46
C HIS A 23 6.76 -8.85 -12.40
N CYS A 24 7.98 -9.34 -12.59
CA CYS A 24 8.85 -8.83 -13.64
C CYS A 24 8.41 -9.40 -14.99
N LEU A 25 8.03 -8.52 -15.92
CA LEU A 25 7.63 -8.91 -17.27
C LEU A 25 8.83 -9.21 -18.18
N ARG A 26 10.06 -8.98 -17.69
CA ARG A 26 11.31 -9.25 -18.42
C ARG A 26 11.90 -10.62 -18.09
N CYS A 27 12.19 -10.89 -16.82
CA CYS A 27 12.83 -12.13 -16.38
C CYS A 27 11.89 -13.11 -15.67
N LEU A 28 10.59 -12.79 -15.59
CA LEU A 28 9.55 -13.60 -14.95
C LEU A 28 9.74 -13.84 -13.44
N HIS A 29 10.70 -13.16 -12.82
CA HIS A 29 10.87 -13.19 -11.36
C HIS A 29 9.63 -12.63 -10.67
N VAL A 30 9.16 -13.35 -9.64
CA VAL A 30 8.02 -12.99 -8.79
C VAL A 30 8.47 -12.92 -7.35
N TRP A 31 8.04 -11.88 -6.64
CA TRP A 31 8.30 -11.74 -5.21
C TRP A 31 7.14 -11.03 -4.51
N GLU A 32 7.12 -11.13 -3.18
CA GLU A 32 6.07 -10.60 -2.34
C GLU A 32 6.65 -9.72 -1.23
N GLU A 33 5.88 -8.73 -0.80
CA GLU A 33 6.21 -7.87 0.34
C GLU A 33 4.99 -7.48 1.14
N LEU A 34 5.23 -7.03 2.38
CA LEU A 34 4.23 -6.44 3.25
C LEU A 34 4.45 -4.93 3.34
N TYR A 35 3.45 -4.18 2.92
CA TYR A 35 3.42 -2.73 3.06
C TYR A 35 2.54 -2.35 4.24
N GLU A 36 2.89 -1.27 4.93
CA GLU A 36 1.99 -0.56 5.81
C GLU A 36 1.46 0.68 5.08
N ALA A 37 0.13 0.74 4.89
CA ALA A 37 -0.58 1.91 4.42
C ALA A 37 -1.16 2.65 5.63
N ARG A 38 -0.80 3.92 5.80
CA ARG A 38 -1.32 4.80 6.85
C ARG A 38 -2.22 5.86 6.24
N TYR A 39 -3.52 5.73 6.49
CA TYR A 39 -4.57 6.60 6.01
C TYR A 39 -4.76 7.79 6.99
N CYS A 40 -4.62 9.00 6.45
CA CYS A 40 -4.78 10.27 7.17
C CYS A 40 -5.69 11.19 6.34
N GLY A 41 -7.01 11.12 6.55
CA GLY A 41 -7.97 11.76 5.64
C GLY A 41 -7.89 11.15 4.25
N ASP A 42 -7.71 11.98 3.23
CA ASP A 42 -7.59 11.55 1.82
C ASP A 42 -6.16 11.17 1.42
N ALA A 43 -5.17 11.31 2.32
CA ALA A 43 -3.78 10.97 2.07
C ALA A 43 -3.42 9.57 2.60
N VAL A 44 -2.53 8.87 1.88
CA VAL A 44 -1.96 7.58 2.29
C VAL A 44 -0.44 7.67 2.31
N ALA A 45 0.15 7.46 3.48
CA ALA A 45 1.60 7.30 3.62
C ALA A 45 1.96 5.81 3.61
N TRP A 46 2.99 5.44 2.87
CA TRP A 46 3.42 4.05 2.70
C TRP A 46 4.71 3.77 3.45
N ARG A 47 4.81 2.58 4.06
CA ARG A 47 6.05 2.06 4.63
C ARG A 47 6.31 0.64 4.16
N LEU A 48 7.57 0.33 3.96
CA LEU A 48 8.07 -1.03 3.72
C LEU A 48 9.05 -1.37 4.85
N SER A 49 8.79 -2.45 5.57
CA SER A 49 9.62 -2.86 6.71
C SER A 49 9.84 -1.74 7.73
N GLY A 50 8.80 -0.93 7.97
CA GLY A 50 8.87 0.21 8.89
C GLY A 50 9.62 1.43 8.37
N VAL A 51 10.12 1.46 7.13
CA VAL A 51 10.77 2.63 6.52
C VAL A 51 9.81 3.33 5.55
N ALA A 52 9.81 4.66 5.50
CA ALA A 52 9.01 5.41 4.53
C ALA A 52 9.33 4.96 3.09
N ALA A 53 8.31 4.71 2.30
CA ALA A 53 8.44 4.15 0.96
C ALA A 53 7.47 4.84 -0.01
N GLN A 54 7.74 4.67 -1.29
CA GLN A 54 6.75 4.97 -2.33
C GLN A 54 5.61 3.95 -2.29
N PRO A 55 4.43 4.27 -2.87
CA PRO A 55 3.38 3.28 -3.08
C PRO A 55 3.91 2.06 -3.85
N PRO A 56 3.36 0.85 -3.62
CA PRO A 56 3.84 -0.39 -4.21
C PRO A 56 3.98 -0.35 -5.74
N TRP A 57 3.15 0.41 -6.43
CA TRP A 57 3.14 0.51 -7.89
C TRP A 57 4.12 1.53 -8.49
N VAL A 58 4.91 2.24 -7.69
CA VAL A 58 5.81 3.32 -8.15
C VAL A 58 7.27 2.85 -8.15
N ASP A 59 7.97 3.08 -9.27
CA ASP A 59 9.43 2.98 -9.45
C ASP A 59 10.11 1.72 -8.87
N ARG A 60 9.56 0.54 -9.19
CA ARG A 60 10.11 -0.74 -8.72
C ARG A 60 11.05 -1.38 -9.72
N ALA A 61 12.30 -1.59 -9.30
CA ALA A 61 13.25 -2.43 -10.02
C ALA A 61 13.07 -3.91 -9.64
N CYS A 62 13.24 -4.79 -10.63
CA CYS A 62 13.23 -6.23 -10.42
C CYS A 62 14.48 -6.70 -9.64
N ARG A 63 14.29 -7.48 -8.59
CA ARG A 63 15.40 -8.05 -7.78
C ARG A 63 16.26 -9.08 -8.48
N GLY A 64 15.81 -9.60 -9.62
CA GLY A 64 16.53 -10.62 -10.40
C GLY A 64 17.28 -10.06 -11.61
N CYS A 65 16.87 -8.92 -12.16
CA CYS A 65 17.46 -8.39 -13.40
C CYS A 65 17.57 -6.86 -13.47
N ASP A 66 17.26 -6.16 -12.38
CA ASP A 66 17.28 -4.70 -12.22
C ASP A 66 16.42 -3.91 -13.23
N GLY A 67 15.57 -4.60 -14.00
CA GLY A 67 14.68 -3.99 -14.98
C GLY A 67 13.46 -3.34 -14.31
N LEU A 68 12.95 -2.28 -14.93
CA LEU A 68 11.80 -1.50 -14.43
C LEU A 68 10.44 -2.00 -14.94
N TRP A 69 10.41 -3.11 -15.67
CA TRP A 69 9.19 -3.70 -16.23
C TRP A 69 8.49 -4.57 -15.19
N VAL A 70 8.06 -3.96 -14.09
CA VAL A 70 7.48 -4.64 -12.93
C VAL A 70 6.01 -4.25 -12.77
N LYS A 71 5.12 -5.24 -12.73
CA LYS A 71 3.73 -5.04 -12.32
C LYS A 71 3.59 -5.31 -10.83
N ALA A 72 2.96 -4.40 -10.10
CA ALA A 72 2.55 -4.59 -8.71
C ALA A 72 1.06 -4.92 -8.66
N LEU A 73 0.71 -6.01 -7.97
CA LEU A 73 -0.67 -6.47 -7.80
C LEU A 73 -0.95 -6.63 -6.29
N PRO A 74 -2.09 -6.14 -5.80
CA PRO A 74 -2.48 -6.40 -4.43
C PRO A 74 -2.79 -7.90 -4.25
N ASP A 75 -2.23 -8.52 -3.21
CA ASP A 75 -2.42 -9.94 -2.87
C ASP A 75 -3.23 -10.12 -1.57
N GLY A 76 -3.75 -9.02 -1.02
CA GLY A 76 -4.74 -9.02 0.06
C GLY A 76 -4.39 -8.17 1.28
N LEU A 77 -5.39 -7.92 2.13
CA LEU A 77 -5.26 -7.25 3.42
C LEU A 77 -4.84 -8.26 4.49
N VAL A 78 -3.72 -8.00 5.17
CA VAL A 78 -3.20 -8.85 6.26
C VAL A 78 -3.74 -8.42 7.61
N ALA A 79 -3.74 -7.11 7.90
CA ALA A 79 -4.22 -6.57 9.16
C ALA A 79 -4.73 -5.15 8.97
N ARG A 80 -5.68 -4.72 9.81
CA ARG A 80 -6.14 -3.34 9.85
C ARG A 80 -6.31 -2.87 11.30
N ARG A 81 -5.84 -1.66 11.60
CA ARG A 81 -5.93 -1.02 12.91
C ARG A 81 -6.47 0.39 12.74
N VAL A 82 -7.30 0.81 13.68
CA VAL A 82 -7.83 2.17 13.75
C VAL A 82 -7.40 2.75 15.08
N THR A 83 -6.68 3.86 15.05
CA THR A 83 -6.34 4.61 16.25
C THR A 83 -7.26 5.82 16.32
N ALA A 84 -8.21 5.78 17.24
CA ALA A 84 -9.01 6.93 17.62
C ALA A 84 -8.14 7.92 18.41
N LYS A 85 -8.36 9.21 18.18
CA LYS A 85 -7.72 10.29 18.94
C LYS A 85 -8.44 10.52 20.27
#